data_AF-Q7NCN0-F1
#
_entry.id   AF-Q7NCN0-F1
#
_cell.length_a   1.000
_cell.length_b   1.000
_cell.length_c   1.000
_cell.angle_alpha   90.00
_cell.angle_beta   90.00
_cell.angle_gamma   90.00
#
_symmetry.space_group_name_H-M   'P 1'
#
loop_
_entity.id
_entity.type
_entity.pdbx_description
1 polymer ?
#
loop_
_entity_poly.entity_id
_entity_poly.type
_entity_poly.pdbx_seq_one_letter_code
_entity_poly.pdbx_strand_id
1 'polypeptide(L)'
;MSDTTLPEFVNYSLPVDRLLQLGDANGTAIDWPDYLAMGLTAEHIPQLMQLATNVPLHTSEEEVPQVWGPVHAWRTLGQLGAEAAVEPLLDLMGQLPEDDWVCIEIPRVLQMIGMAALPATLAMVSNRDLSTDMRGSPLSALTLIARKYPEARETVVAELTSQLETAATNDAEWNAFLIGSLIELDGLEALAAIESAFATGNVDEIFIGDWDDVQVAFGLKSPSRLPGGWLPPAFGFSGRAGDSHKARKRGTDQRRKMAKRSRKQNRKRR
;
A
#
# COMPACT_ATOMS: atom_id res chain seq x y z
N MET A 1 35.52 -9.51 14.28
CA MET A 1 34.57 -10.63 14.41
C MET A 1 33.40 -10.08 15.20
N SER A 2 32.43 -9.51 14.49
CA SER A 2 31.24 -8.94 15.13
C SER A 2 30.24 -10.07 15.27
N ASP A 3 30.02 -10.47 16.52
CA ASP A 3 29.00 -11.41 16.94
C ASP A 3 27.64 -10.90 16.45
N THR A 4 27.14 -11.48 15.36
CA THR A 4 25.84 -11.15 14.76
C THR A 4 24.93 -12.32 15.10
N THR A 5 24.62 -12.46 16.37
CA THR A 5 23.49 -13.26 16.81
C THR A 5 22.24 -12.53 16.32
N LEU A 6 21.48 -13.19 15.44
CA LEU A 6 20.12 -12.78 15.11
C LEU A 6 19.40 -12.43 16.41
N PRO A 7 18.69 -11.28 16.50
CA PRO A 7 18.00 -10.87 17.72
C PRO A 7 17.15 -12.03 18.22
N GLU A 8 17.15 -12.26 19.54
CA GLU A 8 16.43 -13.38 20.20
C GLU A 8 15.13 -13.67 19.44
N PHE A 9 15.11 -14.80 18.73
CA PHE A 9 13.93 -15.19 17.98
C PHE A 9 12.81 -15.35 18.99
N VAL A 10 11.80 -14.48 18.91
CA VAL A 10 10.50 -14.79 19.52
C VAL A 10 10.13 -16.17 19.02
N ASN A 11 10.00 -17.11 19.93
CA ASN A 11 9.79 -18.50 19.57
C ASN A 11 8.33 -18.66 19.15
N TYR A 12 8.07 -18.54 17.84
CA TYR A 12 6.74 -18.75 17.27
C TYR A 12 6.35 -20.23 17.40
N SER A 13 5.11 -20.52 17.76
CA SER A 13 4.61 -21.89 17.79
C SER A 13 4.16 -22.33 16.40
N LEU A 14 4.18 -23.65 16.15
CA LEU A 14 3.54 -24.22 14.96
C LEU A 14 2.06 -23.78 14.89
N PRO A 15 1.54 -23.41 13.70
CA PRO A 15 2.20 -23.40 12.40
C PRO A 15 2.86 -22.05 12.02
N VAL A 16 2.92 -21.06 12.91
CA VAL A 16 3.46 -19.71 12.60
C VAL A 16 4.95 -19.74 12.28
N ASP A 17 5.73 -20.57 12.98
CA ASP A 17 7.16 -20.78 12.71
C ASP A 17 7.46 -21.24 11.26
N ARG A 18 6.53 -21.94 10.61
CA ARG A 18 6.68 -22.38 9.21
C ARG A 18 6.78 -21.21 8.25
N LEU A 19 6.18 -20.06 8.58
CA LEU A 19 6.28 -18.84 7.75
C LEU A 19 7.72 -18.35 7.63
N LEU A 20 8.55 -18.60 8.64
CA LEU A 20 9.99 -18.26 8.62
C LEU A 20 10.81 -19.15 7.69
N GLN A 21 10.24 -20.28 7.23
CA GLN A 21 10.92 -21.27 6.38
C GLN A 21 10.48 -21.20 4.91
N LEU A 22 9.39 -20.50 4.60
CA LEU A 22 8.87 -20.36 3.23
C LEU A 22 9.85 -19.62 2.31
N GLY A 23 10.65 -18.72 2.88
CA GLY A 23 11.67 -17.99 2.14
C GLY A 23 11.07 -16.94 1.23
N ASP A 24 11.57 -16.84 0.01
CA ASP A 24 11.29 -15.70 -0.85
C ASP A 24 9.79 -15.49 -1.10
N ALA A 25 9.25 -14.37 -0.62
CA ALA A 25 7.86 -13.96 -0.81
C ALA A 25 7.63 -13.18 -2.12
N ASN A 26 8.61 -13.13 -3.02
CA ASN A 26 8.52 -12.50 -4.34
C ASN A 26 7.45 -13.17 -5.23
N GLY A 27 6.23 -12.64 -5.20
CA GLY A 27 5.11 -13.04 -6.07
C GLY A 27 4.04 -11.95 -6.15
N THR A 28 3.28 -11.85 -7.26
CA THR A 28 2.21 -10.85 -7.37
C THR A 28 1.07 -11.15 -6.39
N ALA A 29 0.18 -10.20 -6.12
CA ALA A 29 -0.99 -10.43 -5.26
C ALA A 29 -1.93 -11.54 -5.77
N ILE A 30 -1.81 -11.91 -7.06
CA ILE A 30 -2.53 -13.03 -7.69
C ILE A 30 -1.84 -14.38 -7.41
N ASP A 31 -0.58 -14.37 -6.95
CA ASP A 31 0.24 -15.56 -6.68
C ASP A 31 0.46 -15.81 -5.17
N TRP A 32 -0.31 -15.19 -4.27
CA TRP A 32 -0.12 -15.43 -2.82
C TRP A 32 -0.43 -16.89 -2.48
N PRO A 33 0.44 -17.58 -1.71
CA PRO A 33 0.12 -18.90 -1.16
C PRO A 33 -1.19 -18.88 -0.38
N ASP A 34 -1.92 -19.99 -0.40
CA ASP A 34 -2.99 -20.24 0.56
C ASP A 34 -2.35 -20.57 1.92
N TYR A 35 -2.23 -19.57 2.77
CA TYR A 35 -1.64 -19.74 4.09
C TYR A 35 -2.58 -20.49 5.03
N LEU A 36 -3.90 -20.42 4.78
CA LEU A 36 -4.90 -21.13 5.59
C LEU A 36 -4.79 -22.65 5.39
N ALA A 37 -4.43 -23.10 4.18
CA ALA A 37 -4.12 -24.50 3.89
C ALA A 37 -2.91 -25.04 4.68
N MET A 38 -2.08 -24.17 5.29
CA MET A 38 -0.99 -24.57 6.19
C MET A 38 -1.44 -24.82 7.64
N GLY A 39 -2.74 -24.67 7.93
CA GLY A 39 -3.31 -24.80 9.28
C GLY A 39 -3.31 -23.50 10.09
N LEU A 40 -3.05 -22.36 9.45
CA LEU A 40 -3.13 -21.05 10.09
C LEU A 40 -4.59 -20.63 10.24
N THR A 41 -4.99 -20.37 11.48
CA THR A 41 -6.37 -20.02 11.88
C THR A 41 -6.38 -18.75 12.73
N ALA A 42 -7.57 -18.28 13.11
CA ALA A 42 -7.76 -17.11 13.97
C ALA A 42 -7.04 -17.23 15.34
N GLU A 43 -6.83 -18.44 15.85
CA GLU A 43 -6.08 -18.69 17.11
C GLU A 43 -4.63 -18.20 17.04
N HIS A 44 -4.08 -18.09 15.84
CA HIS A 44 -2.69 -17.70 15.59
C HIS A 44 -2.52 -16.20 15.34
N ILE A 45 -3.60 -15.42 15.28
CA ILE A 45 -3.57 -13.97 15.04
C ILE A 45 -2.58 -13.24 15.97
N PRO A 46 -2.52 -13.51 17.29
CA PRO A 46 -1.57 -12.82 18.16
C PRO A 46 -0.10 -13.01 17.77
N GLN A 47 0.31 -14.25 17.42
CA GLN A 47 1.68 -14.52 16.99
C GLN A 47 1.96 -14.03 15.56
N LEU A 48 0.97 -14.08 14.67
CA LEU A 48 1.07 -13.49 13.35
C LEU A 48 1.26 -11.98 13.41
N MET A 49 0.57 -11.29 14.31
CA MET A 49 0.77 -9.86 14.58
C MET A 49 2.19 -9.58 15.09
N GLN A 50 2.69 -10.39 16.04
CA GLN A 50 4.08 -10.27 16.52
C GLN A 50 5.11 -10.48 15.39
N LEU A 51 4.88 -11.43 14.48
CA LEU A 51 5.75 -11.64 13.33
C LEU A 51 5.65 -10.51 12.30
N ALA A 52 4.43 -10.05 12.03
CA ALA A 52 4.13 -8.95 11.11
C ALA A 52 4.82 -7.64 11.48
N THR A 53 4.90 -7.33 12.77
CA THR A 53 5.50 -6.07 13.26
C THR A 53 6.94 -6.24 13.74
N ASN A 54 7.58 -7.37 13.45
CA ASN A 54 8.99 -7.61 13.78
C ASN A 54 9.91 -6.81 12.85
N VAL A 55 10.09 -5.52 13.16
CA VAL A 55 10.93 -4.58 12.38
C VAL A 55 12.38 -5.06 12.22
N PRO A 56 13.07 -5.60 13.25
CA PRO A 56 14.42 -6.15 13.07
C PRO A 56 14.49 -7.24 12.00
N LEU A 57 13.49 -8.13 11.95
CA LEU A 57 13.43 -9.19 10.96
C LEU A 57 13.19 -8.65 9.54
N HIS A 58 12.25 -7.71 9.40
CA HIS A 58 11.91 -7.07 8.12
C HIS A 58 13.08 -6.25 7.54
N THR A 59 13.81 -5.56 8.41
CA THR A 59 14.90 -4.65 8.00
C THR A 59 16.27 -5.32 7.89
N SER A 60 16.36 -6.63 8.16
CA SER A 60 17.62 -7.38 8.09
C SER A 60 18.17 -7.48 6.65
N GLU A 61 19.47 -7.22 6.51
CA GLU A 61 20.21 -7.38 5.23
C GLU A 61 20.55 -8.85 4.93
N GLU A 62 20.28 -9.77 5.86
CA GLU A 62 20.58 -11.19 5.67
C GLU A 62 19.79 -11.76 4.49
N GLU A 63 20.46 -12.57 3.67
CA GLU A 63 19.83 -13.33 2.58
C GLU A 63 19.35 -14.70 3.09
N VAL A 64 18.60 -14.71 4.21
CA VAL A 64 18.05 -15.90 4.85
C VAL A 64 16.52 -15.93 4.74
N PRO A 65 15.85 -17.09 4.72
CA PRO A 65 14.39 -17.18 4.57
C PRO A 65 13.58 -16.34 5.56
N GLN A 66 14.06 -16.22 6.79
CA GLN A 66 13.35 -15.63 7.92
C GLN A 66 13.00 -14.16 7.70
N VAL A 67 13.80 -13.41 6.93
CA VAL A 67 13.54 -11.98 6.64
C VAL A 67 12.24 -11.75 5.88
N TRP A 68 11.68 -12.80 5.25
CA TRP A 68 10.40 -12.77 4.56
C TRP A 68 9.21 -13.15 5.47
N GLY A 69 9.48 -13.61 6.69
CA GLY A 69 8.47 -13.95 7.69
C GLY A 69 7.42 -12.85 7.89
N PRO A 70 7.80 -11.57 8.06
CA PRO A 70 6.83 -10.48 8.20
C PRO A 70 5.88 -10.37 6.99
N VAL A 71 6.41 -10.47 5.76
CA VAL A 71 5.59 -10.42 4.54
C VAL A 71 4.59 -11.58 4.50
N HIS A 72 5.01 -12.79 4.85
CA HIS A 72 4.10 -13.94 4.95
C HIS A 72 3.04 -13.76 6.03
N ALA A 73 3.42 -13.17 7.17
CA ALA A 73 2.49 -12.87 8.25
C ALA A 73 1.44 -11.84 7.83
N TRP A 74 1.83 -10.74 7.16
CA TRP A 74 0.90 -9.74 6.63
C TRP A 74 -0.15 -10.39 5.73
N ARG A 75 0.29 -11.20 4.77
CA ARG A 75 -0.60 -11.90 3.83
C ARG A 75 -1.56 -12.87 4.53
N THR A 76 -1.06 -13.59 5.55
CA THR A 76 -1.88 -14.49 6.37
C THR A 76 -2.95 -13.71 7.15
N LEU A 77 -2.58 -12.59 7.79
CA LEU A 77 -3.52 -11.72 8.52
C LEU A 77 -4.62 -11.20 7.59
N GLY A 78 -4.26 -10.83 6.35
CA GLY A 78 -5.23 -10.45 5.32
C GLY A 78 -6.18 -11.59 4.96
N GLN A 79 -5.69 -12.81 4.74
CA GLN A 79 -6.52 -13.97 4.42
C GLN A 79 -7.45 -14.38 5.56
N LEU A 80 -7.04 -14.16 6.81
CA LEU A 80 -7.84 -14.42 8.00
C LEU A 80 -8.90 -13.35 8.27
N GLY A 81 -8.86 -12.19 7.60
CA GLY A 81 -9.73 -11.07 7.96
C GLY A 81 -9.42 -10.52 9.36
N ALA A 82 -8.15 -10.51 9.78
CA ALA A 82 -7.76 -10.23 11.16
C ALA A 82 -7.91 -8.74 11.53
N GLU A 83 -9.09 -8.34 12.00
CA GLU A 83 -9.40 -6.96 12.38
C GLU A 83 -8.44 -6.39 13.44
N ALA A 84 -8.02 -7.22 14.40
CA ALA A 84 -7.05 -6.82 15.43
C ALA A 84 -5.68 -6.40 14.88
N ALA A 85 -5.37 -6.73 13.62
CA ALA A 85 -4.11 -6.37 12.97
C ALA A 85 -4.15 -4.98 12.30
N VAL A 86 -5.30 -4.32 12.20
CA VAL A 86 -5.43 -3.02 11.49
C VAL A 86 -4.50 -1.97 12.09
N GLU A 87 -4.64 -1.66 13.38
CA GLU A 87 -3.83 -0.62 14.06
C GLU A 87 -2.33 -0.96 14.03
N PRO A 88 -1.88 -2.18 14.39
CA PRO A 88 -0.47 -2.54 14.30
C PRO A 88 0.14 -2.41 12.90
N LEU A 89 -0.64 -2.66 11.85
CA LEU A 89 -0.18 -2.53 10.47
C LEU A 89 -0.12 -1.05 10.04
N LEU A 90 -1.06 -0.21 10.47
CA LEU A 90 -1.02 1.24 10.25
C LEU A 90 0.16 1.89 11.00
N ASP A 91 0.39 1.48 12.26
CA ASP A 91 1.56 1.91 13.03
C ASP A 91 2.87 1.55 12.32
N LEU A 92 2.95 0.36 11.73
CA LEU A 92 4.11 -0.07 10.95
C LEU A 92 4.31 0.78 9.69
N MET A 93 3.22 1.16 9.01
CA MET A 93 3.28 2.09 7.87
C MET A 93 3.80 3.46 8.28
N GLY A 94 3.41 3.97 9.44
CA GLY A 94 3.92 5.23 9.99
C GLY A 94 5.40 5.15 10.39
N GLN A 95 5.86 3.99 10.88
CA GLN A 95 7.26 3.77 11.23
C GLN A 95 8.18 3.63 10.00
N LEU A 96 7.66 3.05 8.91
CA LEU A 96 8.41 2.72 7.69
C LEU A 96 7.73 3.29 6.42
N PRO A 97 7.50 4.61 6.32
CA PRO A 97 6.66 5.21 5.28
C PRO A 97 7.27 5.15 3.87
N GLU A 98 8.57 4.90 3.76
CA GLU A 98 9.28 4.74 2.48
C GLU A 98 9.68 3.29 2.22
N ASP A 99 9.29 2.36 3.08
CA ASP A 99 9.60 0.96 2.85
C ASP A 99 8.69 0.42 1.75
N ASP A 100 9.30 0.24 0.59
CA ASP A 100 8.69 -0.32 -0.61
C ASP A 100 7.73 -1.51 -0.38
N TRP A 101 8.06 -2.44 0.52
CA TRP A 101 7.21 -3.60 0.80
C TRP A 101 6.02 -3.24 1.67
N VAL A 102 6.24 -2.43 2.70
CA VAL A 102 5.18 -1.85 3.54
C VAL A 102 4.19 -1.08 2.66
N CYS A 103 4.69 -0.24 1.74
CA CYS A 103 3.87 0.57 0.84
C CYS A 103 3.08 -0.25 -0.20
N ILE A 104 3.51 -1.48 -0.52
CA ILE A 104 2.85 -2.34 -1.52
C ILE A 104 1.95 -3.40 -0.88
N GLU A 105 2.44 -4.10 0.14
CA GLU A 105 1.76 -5.29 0.69
C GLU A 105 0.67 -4.88 1.67
N ILE A 106 0.95 -3.96 2.60
CA ILE A 106 0.02 -3.63 3.68
C ILE A 106 -1.30 -3.02 3.16
N PRO A 107 -1.31 -2.10 2.17
CA PRO A 107 -2.55 -1.61 1.59
C PRO A 107 -3.48 -2.72 1.08
N ARG A 108 -2.92 -3.75 0.43
CA ARG A 108 -3.68 -4.91 -0.03
C ARG A 108 -4.18 -5.76 1.13
N VAL A 109 -3.38 -5.90 2.19
CA VAL A 109 -3.75 -6.63 3.41
C VAL A 109 -4.91 -5.94 4.13
N LEU A 110 -4.88 -4.62 4.29
CA LEU A 110 -5.99 -3.84 4.86
C LEU A 110 -7.28 -3.98 4.03
N GLN A 111 -7.17 -3.96 2.71
CA GLN A 111 -8.31 -4.27 1.80
C GLN A 111 -8.81 -5.72 1.96
N MET A 112 -7.95 -6.68 2.32
CA MET A 112 -8.37 -8.06 2.57
C MET A 112 -9.03 -8.24 3.92
N ILE A 113 -8.56 -7.54 4.95
CA ILE A 113 -9.22 -7.45 6.26
C ILE A 113 -10.64 -6.90 6.10
N GLY A 114 -10.82 -5.90 5.24
CA GLY A 114 -12.12 -5.44 4.77
C GLY A 114 -12.65 -4.22 5.50
N MET A 115 -13.97 -4.09 5.61
CA MET A 115 -14.63 -2.88 6.11
C MET A 115 -14.21 -2.45 7.52
N ALA A 116 -13.76 -3.39 8.36
CA ALA A 116 -13.23 -3.07 9.69
C ALA A 116 -11.96 -2.19 9.65
N ALA A 117 -11.20 -2.23 8.55
CA ALA A 117 -10.01 -1.39 8.38
C ALA A 117 -10.33 0.06 8.00
N LEU A 118 -11.55 0.34 7.52
CA LEU A 118 -11.92 1.64 6.97
C LEU A 118 -11.77 2.80 7.98
N PRO A 119 -12.31 2.73 9.21
CA PRO A 119 -12.29 3.88 10.12
C PRO A 119 -10.87 4.30 10.54
N ALA A 120 -10.01 3.34 10.88
CA ALA A 120 -8.63 3.63 11.29
C ALA A 120 -7.78 4.13 10.11
N THR A 121 -7.99 3.56 8.92
CA THR A 121 -7.30 4.03 7.70
C THR A 121 -7.72 5.45 7.35
N LEU A 122 -9.03 5.77 7.44
CA LEU A 122 -9.52 7.14 7.29
C LEU A 122 -8.87 8.09 8.28
N ALA A 123 -8.85 7.73 9.57
CA ALA A 123 -8.25 8.57 10.61
C ALA A 123 -6.78 8.90 10.34
N MET A 124 -5.98 7.92 9.88
CA MET A 124 -4.58 8.14 9.51
C MET A 124 -4.45 9.02 8.27
N VAL A 125 -5.29 8.82 7.24
CA VAL A 125 -5.30 9.65 6.02
C VAL A 125 -5.72 11.08 6.34
N SER A 126 -6.69 11.31 7.23
CA SER A 126 -7.18 12.64 7.59
C SER A 126 -6.28 13.39 8.59
N ASN A 127 -5.28 12.73 9.17
CA ASN A 127 -4.37 13.35 10.13
C ASN A 127 -3.37 14.29 9.44
N ARG A 128 -3.66 15.59 9.45
CA ARG A 128 -2.83 16.64 8.82
C ARG A 128 -1.49 16.90 9.55
N ASP A 129 -1.29 16.34 10.74
CA ASP A 129 -0.02 16.42 11.46
C ASP A 129 1.01 15.41 10.90
N LEU A 130 0.56 14.44 10.12
CA LEU A 130 1.42 13.47 9.43
C LEU A 130 1.91 14.02 8.08
N SER A 131 3.13 13.65 7.69
CA SER A 131 3.68 14.01 6.38
C SER A 131 2.95 13.33 5.22
N THR A 132 3.09 13.87 4.00
CA THR A 132 2.62 13.24 2.75
C THR A 132 3.11 11.78 2.65
N ASP A 133 4.37 11.50 2.96
CA ASP A 133 4.95 10.14 2.94
C ASP A 133 4.21 9.17 3.88
N MET A 134 3.87 9.63 5.10
CA MET A 134 3.16 8.79 6.09
C MET A 134 1.69 8.57 5.72
N ARG A 135 1.10 9.48 4.94
CA ARG A 135 -0.33 9.41 4.55
C ARG A 135 -0.55 8.74 3.20
N GLY A 136 0.45 8.70 2.32
CA GLY A 136 0.34 8.17 0.95
C GLY A 136 0.00 6.68 0.87
N SER A 137 0.70 5.84 1.63
CA SER A 137 0.41 4.39 1.65
C SER A 137 -0.95 4.08 2.30
N PRO A 138 -1.36 4.72 3.42
CA PRO A 138 -2.73 4.62 3.93
C PRO A 138 -3.79 5.11 2.93
N LEU A 139 -3.55 6.18 2.16
CA LEU A 139 -4.45 6.63 1.09
C LEU A 139 -4.64 5.54 0.03
N SER A 140 -3.55 4.86 -0.34
CA SER A 140 -3.62 3.72 -1.27
C SER A 140 -4.45 2.57 -0.69
N ALA A 141 -4.33 2.28 0.61
CA ALA A 141 -5.16 1.29 1.29
C ALA A 141 -6.65 1.68 1.26
N LEU A 142 -6.94 2.96 1.50
CA LEU A 142 -8.28 3.52 1.49
C LEU A 142 -8.93 3.41 0.10
N THR A 143 -8.21 3.77 -0.96
CA THR A 143 -8.65 3.62 -2.35
C THR A 143 -8.92 2.16 -2.68
N LEU A 144 -8.03 1.24 -2.28
CA LEU A 144 -8.24 -0.20 -2.46
C LEU A 144 -9.51 -0.69 -1.74
N ILE A 145 -9.73 -0.29 -0.47
CA ILE A 145 -10.94 -0.64 0.28
C ILE A 145 -12.19 -0.15 -0.48
N ALA A 146 -12.26 1.12 -0.85
CA ALA A 146 -13.40 1.70 -1.56
C ALA A 146 -13.65 1.07 -2.95
N ARG A 147 -12.61 0.61 -3.65
CA ARG A 147 -12.76 -0.13 -4.91
C ARG A 147 -13.35 -1.53 -4.73
N LYS A 148 -13.10 -2.18 -3.59
CA LYS A 148 -13.56 -3.55 -3.32
C LYS A 148 -14.92 -3.58 -2.62
N TYR A 149 -15.19 -2.62 -1.75
CA TYR A 149 -16.40 -2.52 -0.94
C TYR A 149 -17.20 -1.29 -1.35
N PRO A 150 -18.26 -1.45 -2.17
CA PRO A 150 -19.05 -0.32 -2.67
C PRO A 150 -19.61 0.58 -1.57
N GLU A 151 -19.94 0.00 -0.41
CA GLU A 151 -20.41 0.73 0.77
C GLU A 151 -19.40 1.71 1.36
N ALA A 152 -18.10 1.55 1.07
CA ALA A 152 -17.06 2.49 1.49
C ALA A 152 -16.86 3.65 0.52
N ARG A 153 -17.26 3.51 -0.75
CA ARG A 153 -16.90 4.47 -1.82
C ARG A 153 -17.38 5.88 -1.50
N GLU A 154 -18.64 6.05 -1.12
CA GLU A 154 -19.22 7.37 -0.84
C GLU A 154 -18.47 8.08 0.28
N THR A 155 -18.21 7.39 1.40
CA THR A 155 -17.45 7.95 2.53
C THR A 155 -16.04 8.37 2.13
N VAL A 156 -15.35 7.52 1.37
CA VAL A 156 -13.97 7.81 0.92
C VAL A 156 -13.96 8.99 -0.04
N VAL A 157 -14.81 9.00 -1.07
CA VAL A 157 -14.85 10.10 -2.04
C VAL A 157 -15.20 11.42 -1.35
N ALA A 158 -16.16 11.43 -0.42
CA ALA A 158 -16.50 12.63 0.34
C ALA A 158 -15.31 13.17 1.14
N GLU A 159 -14.57 12.30 1.83
CA GLU A 159 -13.38 12.68 2.59
C GLU A 159 -12.27 13.26 1.69
N LEU A 160 -11.95 12.57 0.59
CA LEU A 160 -10.91 13.04 -0.35
C LEU A 160 -11.31 14.37 -1.00
N THR A 161 -12.58 14.53 -1.34
CA THR A 161 -13.13 15.77 -1.90
C THR A 161 -13.00 16.91 -0.89
N SER A 162 -13.40 16.69 0.38
CA SER A 162 -13.29 17.70 1.43
C SER A 162 -11.86 18.14 1.69
N GLN A 163 -10.89 17.23 1.66
CA GLN A 163 -9.48 17.61 1.77
C GLN A 163 -8.98 18.39 0.55
N LEU A 164 -9.47 18.06 -0.65
CA LEU A 164 -9.10 18.75 -1.88
C LEU A 164 -9.68 20.18 -1.94
N GLU A 165 -10.82 20.43 -1.30
CA GLU A 165 -11.36 21.79 -1.17
C GLU A 165 -10.41 22.74 -0.43
N THR A 166 -9.45 22.23 0.35
CA THR A 166 -8.39 23.03 0.99
C THR A 166 -7.08 23.05 0.20
N ALA A 167 -7.12 22.74 -1.10
CA ALA A 167 -5.95 22.58 -1.97
C ALA A 167 -4.94 23.73 -1.89
N ALA A 168 -5.39 24.98 -1.76
CA ALA A 168 -4.52 26.15 -1.68
C ALA A 168 -3.54 26.14 -0.48
N THR A 169 -3.82 25.33 0.55
CA THR A 169 -3.00 25.22 1.77
C THR A 169 -2.38 23.84 1.97
N ASN A 170 -2.72 22.89 1.11
CA ASN A 170 -2.15 21.56 1.14
C ASN A 170 -0.79 21.55 0.43
N ASP A 171 -0.04 20.48 0.64
CA ASP A 171 1.09 20.15 -0.22
C ASP A 171 0.60 19.79 -1.64
N ALA A 172 1.35 20.21 -2.67
CA ALA A 172 0.94 20.06 -4.07
C ALA A 172 0.93 18.59 -4.52
N GLU A 173 1.89 17.80 -4.01
CA GLU A 173 1.96 16.35 -4.24
C GLU A 173 0.78 15.66 -3.54
N TRP A 174 0.44 16.05 -2.30
CA TRP A 174 -0.77 15.54 -1.63
C TRP A 174 -2.04 15.79 -2.44
N ASN A 175 -2.22 16.99 -3.01
CA ASN A 175 -3.37 17.29 -3.88
C ASN A 175 -3.40 16.38 -5.11
N ALA A 176 -2.25 16.11 -5.74
CA ALA A 176 -2.15 15.19 -6.87
C ALA A 176 -2.54 13.75 -6.47
N PHE A 177 -2.13 13.29 -5.29
CA PHE A 177 -2.52 11.97 -4.77
C PHE A 177 -4.02 11.86 -4.51
N LEU A 178 -4.64 12.89 -3.90
CA LEU A 178 -6.09 12.93 -3.70
C LEU A 178 -6.84 12.81 -5.05
N ILE A 179 -6.41 13.58 -6.06
CA ILE A 179 -7.01 13.53 -7.41
C ILE A 179 -6.83 12.16 -8.05
N GLY A 180 -5.65 11.54 -7.95
CA GLY A 180 -5.39 10.19 -8.45
C GLY A 180 -6.32 9.15 -7.83
N SER A 181 -6.49 9.19 -6.51
CA SER A 181 -7.45 8.32 -5.81
C SER A 181 -8.90 8.59 -6.22
N LEU A 182 -9.30 9.85 -6.43
CA LEU A 182 -10.64 10.21 -6.92
C LEU A 182 -10.91 9.67 -8.33
N ILE A 183 -9.93 9.74 -9.23
CA ILE A 183 -10.00 9.14 -10.58
C ILE A 183 -10.17 7.62 -10.49
N GLU A 184 -9.37 6.94 -9.65
CA GLU A 184 -9.47 5.49 -9.46
C GLU A 184 -10.83 5.03 -8.91
N LEU A 185 -11.52 5.91 -8.18
CA LEU A 185 -12.85 5.67 -7.61
C LEU A 185 -13.99 6.13 -8.52
N ASP A 186 -13.68 6.62 -9.72
CA ASP A 186 -14.66 7.23 -10.63
C ASP A 186 -15.50 8.32 -9.93
N GLY A 187 -14.83 9.16 -9.13
CA GLY A 187 -15.42 10.21 -8.29
C GLY A 187 -15.88 11.45 -9.05
N LEU A 188 -16.79 11.29 -10.02
CA LEU A 188 -17.32 12.40 -10.84
C LEU A 188 -17.96 13.51 -10.00
N GLU A 189 -18.50 13.17 -8.82
CA GLU A 189 -19.03 14.14 -7.86
C GLU A 189 -17.98 15.15 -7.36
N ALA A 190 -16.69 14.82 -7.43
CA ALA A 190 -15.59 15.66 -6.97
C ALA A 190 -15.07 16.65 -8.02
N LEU A 191 -15.58 16.61 -9.27
CA LEU A 191 -15.03 17.39 -10.40
C LEU A 191 -14.91 18.89 -10.11
N ALA A 192 -15.90 19.48 -9.43
CA ALA A 192 -15.86 20.91 -9.08
C ALA A 192 -14.72 21.24 -8.09
N ALA A 193 -14.46 20.35 -7.12
CA ALA A 193 -13.35 20.51 -6.20
C ALA A 193 -12.00 20.31 -6.90
N ILE A 194 -11.92 19.36 -7.85
CA ILE A 194 -10.71 19.12 -8.64
C ILE A 194 -10.40 20.33 -9.53
N GLU A 195 -11.38 20.87 -10.24
CA GLU A 195 -11.20 22.08 -11.07
C GLU A 195 -10.76 23.27 -10.22
N SER A 196 -11.39 23.46 -9.04
CA SER A 196 -11.00 24.49 -8.08
C SER A 196 -9.56 24.31 -7.61
N ALA A 197 -9.12 23.07 -7.33
CA ALA A 197 -7.76 22.77 -6.92
C ALA A 197 -6.74 23.15 -8.01
N PHE A 198 -6.98 22.82 -9.29
CA PHE A 198 -6.13 23.26 -10.39
C PHE A 198 -6.08 24.78 -10.52
N ALA A 199 -7.21 25.47 -10.30
CA ALA A 199 -7.26 26.94 -10.35
C ALA A 199 -6.39 27.61 -9.27
N THR A 200 -6.04 26.90 -8.19
CA THR A 200 -5.08 27.41 -7.19
C THR A 200 -3.63 27.41 -7.68
N GLY A 201 -3.31 26.65 -8.74
CA GLY A 201 -1.94 26.40 -9.19
C GLY A 201 -1.11 25.53 -8.23
N ASN A 202 -1.77 24.86 -7.25
CA ASN A 202 -1.13 24.07 -6.22
C ASN A 202 -1.41 22.56 -6.36
N VAL A 203 -1.29 22.04 -7.58
CA VAL A 203 -1.40 20.62 -7.90
C VAL A 203 -0.12 20.20 -8.60
N ASP A 204 0.51 19.12 -8.15
CA ASP A 204 1.70 18.59 -8.84
C ASP A 204 1.30 17.83 -10.12
N GLU A 205 1.34 18.56 -11.24
CA GLU A 205 1.01 18.05 -12.57
C GLU A 205 1.98 16.95 -13.06
N ILE A 206 3.16 16.77 -12.44
CA ILE A 206 4.08 15.67 -12.80
C ILE A 206 3.43 14.31 -12.52
N PHE A 207 2.63 14.23 -11.45
CA PHE A 207 2.00 12.97 -11.04
C PHE A 207 0.67 12.71 -11.74
N ILE A 208 -0.11 13.76 -12.02
CA ILE A 208 -1.50 13.60 -12.45
C ILE A 208 -1.83 14.16 -13.84
N GLY A 209 -0.90 14.90 -14.45
CA GLY A 209 -1.16 15.67 -15.67
C GLY A 209 -1.88 16.98 -15.36
N ASP A 210 -2.28 17.68 -16.43
CA ASP A 210 -3.05 18.91 -16.31
C ASP A 210 -4.57 18.64 -16.17
N TRP A 211 -5.38 19.69 -16.09
CA TRP A 211 -6.83 19.55 -16.00
C TRP A 211 -7.46 18.86 -17.21
N ASP A 212 -6.90 19.03 -18.42
CA ASP A 212 -7.39 18.35 -19.62
C ASP A 212 -7.13 16.84 -19.54
N ASP A 213 -5.95 16.43 -19.04
CA ASP A 213 -5.61 15.02 -18.79
C ASP A 213 -6.57 14.38 -17.77
N VAL A 214 -6.91 15.10 -16.71
CA VAL A 214 -7.90 14.63 -15.71
C VAL A 214 -9.28 14.47 -16.32
N GLN A 215 -9.73 15.40 -17.16
CA GLN A 215 -11.01 15.27 -17.86
C GLN A 215 -11.03 14.09 -18.84
N VAL A 216 -9.90 13.77 -19.47
CA VAL A 216 -9.74 12.55 -20.26
C VAL A 216 -9.81 11.30 -19.38
N ALA A 217 -9.19 11.31 -18.20
CA ALA A 217 -9.21 10.19 -17.26
C ALA A 217 -10.63 9.87 -16.76
N PHE A 218 -11.46 10.88 -16.55
CA PHE A 218 -12.90 10.74 -16.26
C PHE A 218 -13.77 10.46 -17.50
N GLY A 219 -13.19 10.35 -18.70
CA GLY A 219 -13.93 10.08 -19.94
C GLY A 219 -14.79 11.24 -20.44
N LEU A 220 -14.57 12.48 -19.95
CA LEU A 220 -15.30 13.68 -20.33
C LEU A 220 -14.77 14.33 -21.63
N LYS A 221 -13.50 14.07 -21.97
CA LYS A 221 -12.83 14.54 -23.19
C LYS A 221 -12.14 13.40 -23.93
N SER A 222 -11.97 13.57 -25.24
CA SER A 222 -11.11 12.70 -26.06
C SER A 222 -9.65 13.18 -25.98
N PRO A 223 -8.66 12.28 -25.96
CA PRO A 223 -7.25 12.67 -25.92
C PRO A 223 -6.87 13.50 -27.15
N SER A 224 -6.30 14.68 -26.94
CA SER A 224 -5.87 15.59 -28.02
C SER A 224 -4.46 15.26 -28.55
N ARG A 225 -3.65 14.47 -27.81
CA ARG A 225 -2.33 13.93 -28.21
C ARG A 225 -2.17 12.48 -27.75
N LEU A 226 -1.35 11.69 -28.45
CA LEU A 226 -0.92 10.36 -28.00
C LEU A 226 -0.27 10.50 -26.60
N PRO A 227 -0.63 9.66 -25.61
CA PRO A 227 -0.30 9.91 -24.21
C PRO A 227 1.21 9.81 -23.99
N GLY A 228 1.84 10.96 -23.75
CA GLY A 228 3.23 11.07 -23.35
C GLY A 228 3.30 11.71 -21.98
N GLY A 229 3.02 10.94 -20.93
CA GLY A 229 3.13 11.42 -19.55
C GLY A 229 2.30 10.63 -18.54
N TRP A 230 1.15 10.10 -18.95
CA TRP A 230 0.30 9.33 -18.05
C TRP A 230 0.96 8.01 -17.64
N LEU A 231 1.59 8.03 -16.47
CA LEU A 231 1.77 6.86 -15.64
C LEU A 231 0.60 6.88 -14.66
N PRO A 232 -0.38 5.96 -14.76
CA PRO A 232 -1.31 5.80 -13.66
C PRO A 232 -0.49 5.59 -12.39
N PRO A 233 -0.84 6.19 -11.25
CA PRO A 233 -0.19 5.86 -10.00
C PRO A 233 -0.19 4.33 -9.88
N ALA A 234 1.01 3.75 -9.88
CA ALA A 234 1.19 2.31 -9.87
C ALA A 234 0.91 1.73 -8.47
N PHE A 235 -0.10 2.22 -7.77
CA PHE A 235 -0.63 1.60 -6.56
C PHE A 235 -1.57 0.46 -6.95
N GLY A 236 -0.97 -0.58 -7.53
CA GLY A 236 -1.64 -1.87 -7.77
C GLY A 236 -1.96 -2.14 -9.23
N PHE A 237 -1.02 -2.80 -9.90
CA PHE A 237 -1.20 -3.66 -11.08
C PHE A 237 -2.64 -3.78 -11.62
N SER A 238 -2.90 -3.15 -12.77
CA SER A 238 -4.07 -3.45 -13.58
C SER A 238 -3.85 -4.79 -14.30
N GLY A 239 -4.68 -5.78 -13.96
CA GLY A 239 -4.73 -7.05 -14.65
C GLY A 239 -5.30 -6.88 -16.05
N ARG A 240 -4.46 -6.98 -17.07
CA ARG A 240 -4.90 -7.40 -18.41
C ARG A 240 -4.22 -8.73 -18.73
N ALA A 241 -5.02 -9.78 -18.79
CA ALA A 241 -4.58 -11.15 -19.03
C ALA A 241 -4.01 -11.27 -20.45
N GLY A 242 -2.69 -11.44 -20.56
CA GLY A 242 -2.06 -11.77 -21.84
C GLY A 242 -0.59 -11.38 -21.96
N ASP A 243 0.29 -11.83 -21.06
CA ASP A 243 1.71 -12.13 -21.38
C ASP A 243 2.47 -12.67 -20.14
N SER A 244 2.32 -13.97 -19.89
CA SER A 244 2.50 -14.56 -18.56
C SER A 244 3.90 -15.10 -18.20
N HIS A 245 4.93 -14.95 -19.03
CA HIS A 245 6.28 -15.44 -18.68
C HIS A 245 7.39 -14.38 -18.65
N LYS A 246 7.43 -13.45 -19.62
CA LYS A 246 8.42 -12.36 -19.60
C LYS A 246 8.08 -11.29 -18.56
N ALA A 247 6.79 -11.06 -18.27
CA ALA A 247 6.34 -10.14 -17.23
C ALA A 247 6.69 -10.66 -15.81
N ARG A 248 6.51 -11.96 -15.55
CA ARG A 248 6.85 -12.58 -14.26
C ARG A 248 8.34 -12.44 -13.92
N LYS A 249 9.23 -12.72 -14.89
CA LYS A 249 10.69 -12.58 -14.70
C LYS A 249 11.14 -11.13 -14.47
N ARG A 250 10.52 -10.16 -15.15
CA ARG A 250 10.82 -8.73 -14.93
C ARG A 250 10.31 -8.23 -13.57
N GLY A 251 9.15 -8.71 -13.13
CA GLY A 251 8.60 -8.40 -11.81
C GLY A 251 9.45 -8.93 -10.66
N THR A 252 9.97 -10.17 -10.76
CA THR A 252 10.87 -10.75 -9.76
C THR A 252 12.18 -9.98 -9.64
N ASP A 253 12.78 -9.55 -10.77
CA ASP A 253 14.04 -8.78 -10.75
C ASP A 253 13.85 -7.36 -10.19
N GLN A 254 12.71 -6.72 -10.48
CA GLN A 254 12.36 -5.40 -9.92
C GLN A 254 12.15 -5.47 -8.41
N ARG A 255 11.46 -6.50 -7.91
CA ARG A 255 11.18 -6.66 -6.46
C ARG A 255 12.38 -7.12 -5.65
N ARG A 256 13.31 -7.89 -6.23
CA ARG A 256 14.61 -8.16 -5.57
C ARG A 256 15.43 -6.88 -5.41
N LYS A 257 15.39 -5.98 -6.40
CA LYS A 257 16.02 -4.65 -6.30
C LYS A 257 15.30 -3.77 -5.27
N MET A 258 13.98 -3.86 -5.23
CA MET A 258 13.12 -3.19 -4.26
C MET A 258 13.44 -3.59 -2.82
N ALA A 259 13.48 -4.90 -2.53
CA ALA A 259 13.90 -5.44 -1.23
C ALA A 259 15.31 -4.97 -0.82
N LYS A 260 16.26 -4.94 -1.76
CA LYS A 260 17.61 -4.43 -1.47
C LYS A 260 17.64 -2.91 -1.25
N ARG A 261 16.71 -2.15 -1.85
CA ARG A 261 16.60 -0.69 -1.70
C ARG A 261 15.96 -0.32 -0.38
N SER A 262 14.80 -0.89 -0.04
CA SER A 262 14.08 -0.57 1.20
C SER A 262 14.94 -0.90 2.43
N ARG A 263 15.59 -2.07 2.46
CA ARG A 263 16.56 -2.45 3.52
C ARG A 263 17.70 -1.44 3.66
N LYS A 264 18.26 -0.97 2.53
CA LYS A 264 19.35 0.03 2.53
C LYS A 264 18.88 1.42 2.98
N GLN A 265 17.64 1.81 2.66
CA GLN A 265 17.05 3.09 3.10
C GLN A 265 16.76 3.09 4.60
N ASN A 266 16.15 2.02 5.13
CA ASN A 266 15.81 1.89 6.54
C ASN A 266 17.05 1.95 7.46
N ARG A 267 18.20 1.46 6.98
CA ARG A 267 19.47 1.53 7.72
C ARG A 267 20.04 2.94 7.85
N LYS A 268 19.86 3.82 6.86
CA LYS A 268 20.41 5.20 6.91
C LYS A 268 19.68 6.10 7.91
N ARG A 269 18.52 5.65 8.40
CA ARG A 269 17.66 6.40 9.32
C ARG A 269 17.87 6.02 10.79
N ARG A 270 18.75 5.04 11.07
CA ARG A 270 19.24 4.69 12.40
C ARG A 270 20.64 5.26 12.60
#